data_AF-A0A550H212-F1
#
_entry.id   AF-A0A550H212-F1
#
_cell.length_a   1.000
_cell.length_b   1.000
_cell.length_c   1.000
_cell.angle_alpha   90.00
_cell.angle_beta   90.00
_cell.angle_gamma   90.00
#
_symmetry.space_group_name_H-M   'P 1'
#
loop_
_entity.id
_entity.type
_entity.pdbx_description
1 polymer ?
#
loop_
_entity_poly.entity_id
_entity_poly.type
_entity_poly.pdbx_seq_one_letter_code
_entity_poly.pdbx_strand_id
1 'polypeptide(L)'
;MCAQKTNDNENSAMQLLQEIHSHITDPKLLDKQSRQQCVEMLITEGYTHFQIAQLLKCSEKTIGRDLREIRKRNELSPNVEFAKQLIGELYHKGLSHHNYLVRLARNKDSSVSEKIQSESAAWKILKELTEKLQSLGYLPSQPKEIIGTFYNHSDADDNNSPQAMRRKLLSIEKTAKDADILDGEVISRIELIKARIEQSEISAEIKQLEAETKESIGD
;
A
#
# COMPACT_ATOMS: atom_id res chain seq x y z
N MET A 1 -31.86 15.14 20.55
CA MET A 1 -32.18 16.38 19.80
C MET A 1 -31.18 17.44 20.22
N CYS A 2 -30.08 17.58 19.47
CA CYS A 2 -29.08 18.62 19.74
C CYS A 2 -29.40 19.81 18.83
N ALA A 3 -29.48 20.98 19.45
CA ALA A 3 -29.82 22.25 18.82
C ALA A 3 -28.91 22.53 17.62
N GLN A 4 -29.51 22.65 16.43
CA GLN A 4 -28.88 23.27 15.28
C GLN A 4 -28.74 24.75 15.61
N LYS A 5 -27.50 25.21 15.79
CA LYS A 5 -27.18 26.64 15.67
C LYS A 5 -27.42 27.00 14.20
N THR A 6 -28.41 27.83 13.96
CA THR A 6 -28.65 28.50 12.68
C THR A 6 -27.47 29.43 12.39
N ASN A 7 -26.63 29.06 11.42
CA ASN A 7 -25.63 29.97 10.86
C ASN A 7 -26.36 30.96 9.95
N ASP A 8 -26.76 32.10 10.52
CA ASP A 8 -27.22 33.26 9.76
C ASP A 8 -26.03 33.84 8.97
N ASN A 9 -26.16 33.91 7.63
CA ASN A 9 -25.17 34.33 6.60
C ASN A 9 -24.25 33.27 5.96
N GLU A 10 -24.75 32.07 5.68
CA GLU A 10 -24.10 31.20 4.68
C GLU A 10 -24.69 31.44 3.28
N ASN A 11 -24.34 32.56 2.64
CA ASN A 11 -24.52 32.63 1.19
C ASN A 11 -23.59 31.57 0.58
N SER A 12 -24.17 30.63 -0.17
CA SER A 12 -23.39 29.60 -0.86
C SER A 12 -22.37 30.26 -1.77
N ALA A 13 -21.15 29.73 -1.85
CA ALA A 13 -20.09 30.27 -2.73
C ALA A 13 -20.59 30.49 -4.17
N MET A 14 -21.49 29.62 -4.65
CA MET A 14 -22.14 29.77 -5.95
C MET A 14 -23.01 31.03 -6.03
N GLN A 15 -23.80 31.33 -4.99
CA GLN A 15 -24.65 32.53 -4.94
C GLN A 15 -23.79 33.79 -4.95
N LEU A 16 -22.71 33.82 -4.16
CA LEU A 16 -21.76 34.94 -4.17
C LEU A 16 -21.11 35.13 -5.54
N LEU A 17 -20.70 34.05 -6.21
CA LEU A 17 -20.15 34.12 -7.56
C LEU A 17 -21.17 34.63 -8.58
N GLN A 18 -22.45 34.24 -8.46
CA GLN A 18 -23.53 34.76 -9.29
C GLN A 18 -23.75 36.26 -9.05
N GLU A 19 -23.81 36.70 -7.79
CA GLU A 19 -23.97 38.11 -7.42
C GLU A 19 -22.80 39.00 -7.89
N ILE A 20 -21.58 38.47 -7.84
CA ILE A 20 -20.39 39.13 -8.37
C ILE A 20 -20.51 39.30 -9.90
N HIS A 21 -20.97 38.24 -10.58
CA HIS A 21 -21.17 38.25 -12.02
C HIS A 21 -22.28 39.22 -12.44
N SER A 22 -23.36 39.30 -11.67
CA SER A 22 -24.47 40.25 -11.89
C SER A 22 -24.21 41.66 -11.34
N HIS A 23 -22.99 41.93 -10.85
CA HIS A 23 -22.58 43.21 -10.26
C HIS A 23 -23.42 43.69 -9.05
N ILE A 24 -24.11 42.77 -8.38
CA ILE A 24 -24.87 43.04 -7.15
C ILE A 24 -23.89 43.22 -5.98
N THR A 25 -22.86 42.38 -5.94
CA THR A 25 -21.85 42.36 -4.85
C THR A 25 -20.50 42.76 -5.41
N ASP A 26 -19.84 43.77 -4.82
CA ASP A 26 -18.47 44.14 -5.21
C ASP A 26 -17.47 43.16 -4.57
N PRO A 27 -16.65 42.43 -5.36
CA PRO A 27 -15.71 41.44 -4.83
C PRO A 27 -14.70 41.97 -3.80
N LYS A 28 -14.41 43.27 -3.85
CA LYS A 28 -13.49 43.93 -2.92
C LYS A 28 -14.03 44.00 -1.49
N LEU A 29 -15.34 43.91 -1.32
CA LEU A 29 -16.02 43.98 -0.03
C LEU A 29 -16.20 42.60 0.62
N LEU A 30 -15.83 41.52 -0.08
CA LEU A 30 -15.88 40.18 0.49
C LEU A 30 -14.93 40.06 1.67
N ASP A 31 -15.45 39.52 2.77
CA ASP A 31 -14.62 39.11 3.89
C ASP A 31 -13.71 37.93 3.48
N LYS A 32 -12.74 37.63 4.32
CA LYS A 32 -11.73 36.62 4.02
C LYS A 32 -12.34 35.22 3.83
N GLN A 33 -13.35 34.85 4.63
CA GLN A 33 -13.93 33.51 4.59
C GLN A 33 -14.75 33.33 3.31
N SER A 34 -15.63 34.27 2.99
CA SER A 34 -16.42 34.24 1.74
C SER A 34 -15.52 34.23 0.50
N ARG A 35 -14.47 35.05 0.49
CA ARG A 35 -13.48 35.03 -0.59
C ARG A 35 -12.80 33.67 -0.72
N GLN A 36 -12.40 33.04 0.39
CA GLN A 36 -11.76 31.71 0.37
C GLN A 36 -12.69 30.62 -0.17
N GLN A 37 -13.99 30.67 0.16
CA GLN A 37 -14.98 29.74 -0.37
C GLN A 37 -15.12 29.89 -1.90
N CYS A 38 -15.18 31.12 -2.40
CA CYS A 38 -15.18 31.38 -3.85
C CYS A 38 -13.89 30.87 -4.52
N VAL A 39 -12.73 31.09 -3.90
CA VAL A 39 -11.43 30.60 -4.42
C VAL A 39 -11.40 29.07 -4.50
N GLU A 40 -11.87 28.38 -3.46
CA GLU A 40 -11.91 26.91 -3.42
C GLU A 40 -12.81 26.31 -4.51
N MET A 41 -13.97 26.93 -4.76
CA MET A 41 -14.89 26.54 -5.83
C MET A 41 -14.28 26.78 -7.22
N LEU A 42 -13.77 27.98 -7.49
CA LEU A 42 -13.19 28.33 -8.80
C LEU A 42 -11.97 27.47 -9.15
N ILE A 43 -11.14 27.11 -8.17
CA ILE A 43 -10.01 26.19 -8.38
C ILE A 43 -10.49 24.80 -8.75
N THR A 44 -11.56 24.32 -8.12
CA THR A 44 -12.18 23.02 -8.41
C THR A 44 -12.76 22.99 -9.83
N GLU A 45 -13.25 24.12 -10.32
CA GLU A 45 -13.73 24.32 -11.70
C GLU A 45 -12.58 24.53 -12.71
N GLY A 46 -11.33 24.60 -12.27
CA GLY A 46 -10.14 24.68 -13.13
C GLY A 46 -9.69 26.09 -13.50
N TYR A 47 -10.18 27.13 -12.82
CA TYR A 47 -9.72 28.50 -13.05
C TYR A 47 -8.27 28.68 -12.59
N THR A 48 -7.51 29.47 -13.34
CA THR A 48 -6.13 29.85 -12.99
C THR A 48 -6.10 30.93 -11.90
N HIS A 49 -4.99 31.04 -11.16
CA HIS A 49 -4.83 32.07 -10.12
C HIS A 49 -5.06 33.49 -10.65
N PHE A 50 -4.59 33.77 -11.87
CA PHE A 50 -4.77 35.05 -12.54
C PHE A 50 -6.26 35.35 -12.81
N GLN A 51 -7.01 34.40 -13.37
CA GLN A 51 -8.43 34.56 -13.64
C GLN A 51 -9.22 34.79 -12.34
N ILE A 52 -8.88 34.05 -11.28
CA ILE A 52 -9.50 34.20 -9.96
C ILE A 52 -9.19 35.59 -9.38
N ALA A 53 -7.94 36.04 -9.47
CA ALA A 53 -7.51 37.35 -9.02
C ALA A 53 -8.27 38.48 -9.74
N GLN A 54 -8.45 38.35 -11.06
CA GLN A 54 -9.23 39.30 -11.85
C GLN A 54 -10.71 39.30 -11.44
N LEU A 55 -11.33 38.13 -11.33
CA LEU A 55 -12.75 38.00 -10.97
C LEU A 55 -13.04 38.56 -9.57
N LEU A 56 -12.15 38.25 -8.61
CA LEU A 56 -12.27 38.71 -7.23
C LEU A 56 -11.64 40.10 -6.99
N LYS A 57 -11.20 40.79 -8.06
CA LYS A 57 -10.56 42.12 -8.04
C LYS A 57 -9.46 42.26 -6.98
N CYS A 58 -8.62 41.23 -6.83
CA CYS A 58 -7.52 41.20 -5.89
C CYS A 58 -6.21 40.78 -6.57
N SER A 59 -5.11 40.73 -5.80
CA SER A 59 -3.81 40.31 -6.34
C SER A 59 -3.66 38.78 -6.36
N GLU A 60 -2.91 38.24 -7.32
CA GLU A 60 -2.54 36.81 -7.32
C GLU A 60 -1.81 36.39 -6.05
N LYS A 61 -1.06 37.30 -5.42
CA LYS A 61 -0.40 37.06 -4.13
C LYS A 61 -1.42 36.79 -3.01
N THR A 62 -2.58 37.44 -3.05
CA THR A 62 -3.70 37.20 -2.13
C THR A 62 -4.28 35.81 -2.36
N ILE A 63 -4.58 35.47 -3.62
CA ILE A 63 -5.08 34.13 -4.00
C ILE A 63 -4.11 33.03 -3.57
N GLY A 64 -2.82 33.22 -3.80
CA GLY A 64 -1.79 32.27 -3.37
C GLY A 64 -1.69 32.13 -1.85
N ARG A 65 -2.00 33.18 -1.07
CA ARG A 65 -2.09 33.09 0.40
C ARG A 65 -3.34 32.31 0.83
N ASP A 66 -4.49 32.64 0.26
CA ASP A 66 -5.75 31.97 0.53
C ASP A 66 -5.65 30.47 0.22
N LEU A 67 -5.04 30.09 -0.92
CA LEU A 67 -4.81 28.69 -1.27
C LEU A 67 -3.91 27.95 -0.29
N ARG A 68 -2.87 28.61 0.27
CA ARG A 68 -2.04 27.98 1.31
C ARG A 68 -2.83 27.70 2.58
N GLU A 69 -3.69 28.64 2.97
CA GLU A 69 -4.55 28.47 4.15
C GLU A 69 -5.62 27.40 3.95
N ILE A 70 -6.28 27.37 2.77
CA ILE A 70 -7.24 26.33 2.37
C ILE A 70 -6.57 24.95 2.38
N ARG A 71 -5.38 24.82 1.77
CA ARG A 71 -4.62 23.56 1.77
C ARG A 71 -4.25 23.11 3.18
N LYS A 72 -3.84 24.03 4.05
CA LYS A 72 -3.54 23.75 5.45
C LYS A 72 -4.78 23.30 6.23
N ARG A 73 -5.94 23.91 5.98
CA ARG A 73 -7.22 23.51 6.59
C ARG A 73 -7.64 22.11 6.12
N ASN A 74 -7.41 21.80 4.85
CA ASN A 74 -7.74 20.52 4.23
C ASN A 74 -6.59 19.49 4.38
N GLU A 75 -5.57 19.81 5.17
CA GLU A 75 -4.41 18.95 5.39
C GLU A 75 -4.87 17.69 6.13
N LEU A 76 -4.77 16.55 5.46
CA LEU A 76 -5.03 15.27 6.09
C LEU A 76 -3.88 14.98 7.04
N SER A 77 -4.18 14.96 8.34
CA SER A 77 -3.20 14.52 9.34
C SER A 77 -2.98 13.01 9.23
N PRO A 78 -1.74 12.51 9.33
CA PRO A 78 -1.46 11.08 9.32
C PRO A 78 -2.20 10.39 10.46
N ASN A 79 -3.28 9.70 10.13
CA ASN A 79 -4.06 8.90 11.07
C ASN A 79 -4.10 7.47 10.54
N VAL A 80 -3.56 6.53 11.32
CA VAL A 80 -3.47 5.12 10.95
C VAL A 80 -4.85 4.52 10.67
N GLU A 81 -5.87 4.92 11.44
CA GLU A 81 -7.22 4.40 11.27
C GLU A 81 -7.86 4.92 9.98
N PHE A 82 -7.71 6.22 9.71
CA PHE A 82 -8.14 6.82 8.45
C PHE A 82 -7.43 6.18 7.25
N ALA A 83 -6.12 5.91 7.35
CA ALA A 83 -5.36 5.25 6.30
C ALA A 83 -5.89 3.83 6.01
N LYS A 84 -6.19 3.03 7.05
CA LYS A 84 -6.80 1.71 6.89
C LYS A 84 -8.17 1.77 6.22
N GLN A 85 -9.03 2.68 6.65
CA GLN A 85 -10.36 2.87 6.07
C GLN A 85 -10.27 3.29 4.60
N LEU A 86 -9.44 4.29 4.29
CA LEU A 86 -9.22 4.78 2.93
C LEU A 86 -8.69 3.68 2.01
N ILE A 87 -7.78 2.84 2.49
CA ILE A 87 -7.23 1.72 1.72
C ILE A 87 -8.29 0.63 1.48
N GLY A 88 -9.13 0.33 2.49
CA GLY A 88 -10.27 -0.55 2.32
C GLY A 88 -11.26 -0.04 1.26
N GLU A 89 -11.57 1.25 1.28
CA GLU A 89 -12.41 1.88 0.25
C GLU A 89 -11.77 1.82 -1.14
N LEU A 90 -10.48 2.14 -1.25
CA LEU A 90 -9.74 2.10 -2.51
C LEU A 90 -9.75 0.70 -3.10
N TYR A 91 -9.51 -0.32 -2.25
CA TYR A 91 -9.55 -1.72 -2.65
C TYR A 91 -10.94 -2.11 -3.17
N HIS A 92 -12.00 -1.74 -2.45
CA HIS A 92 -13.36 -2.05 -2.87
C HIS A 92 -13.70 -1.38 -4.21
N LYS A 93 -13.39 -0.09 -4.38
CA LYS A 93 -13.61 0.65 -5.63
C LYS A 93 -12.83 0.03 -6.79
N GLY A 94 -11.56 -0.32 -6.57
CA GLY A 94 -10.73 -1.01 -7.57
C GLY A 94 -11.31 -2.34 -8.02
N LEU A 95 -11.76 -3.18 -7.08
CA LEU A 95 -12.44 -4.44 -7.40
C LEU A 95 -13.78 -4.22 -8.13
N SER A 96 -14.56 -3.22 -7.74
CA SER A 96 -15.80 -2.88 -8.45
C SER A 96 -15.54 -2.53 -9.91
N HIS A 97 -14.51 -1.74 -10.19
CA HIS A 97 -14.09 -1.40 -11.56
C HIS A 97 -13.58 -2.61 -12.33
N HIS A 98 -12.71 -3.42 -11.72
CA HIS A 98 -12.23 -4.69 -12.31
C HIS A 98 -13.42 -5.58 -12.71
N ASN A 99 -14.33 -5.85 -11.78
CA ASN A 99 -15.50 -6.71 -12.01
C ASN A 99 -16.42 -6.15 -13.10
N TYR A 100 -16.59 -4.82 -13.16
CA TYR A 100 -17.36 -4.19 -14.23
C TYR A 100 -16.73 -4.42 -15.61
N LEU A 101 -15.42 -4.20 -15.74
CA LEU A 101 -14.68 -4.40 -16.99
C LEU A 101 -14.67 -5.87 -17.43
N VAL A 102 -14.52 -6.81 -16.50
CA VAL A 102 -14.63 -8.25 -16.81
C VAL A 102 -16.01 -8.60 -17.35
N ARG A 103 -17.09 -8.01 -16.81
CA ARG A 103 -18.44 -8.20 -17.38
C ARG A 103 -18.55 -7.60 -18.77
N LEU A 104 -17.97 -6.42 -19.00
CA LEU A 104 -17.95 -5.77 -20.31
C LEU A 104 -17.20 -6.62 -21.36
N ALA A 105 -16.05 -7.19 -20.99
CA ALA A 105 -15.28 -8.09 -21.85
C ALA A 105 -16.05 -9.37 -22.24
N ARG A 106 -16.98 -9.80 -21.38
CA ARG A 106 -17.82 -10.99 -21.61
C ARG A 106 -19.15 -10.68 -22.29
N ASN A 107 -19.46 -9.42 -22.55
CA ASN A 107 -20.72 -9.03 -23.18
C ASN A 107 -20.79 -9.56 -24.62
N LYS A 108 -21.97 -10.03 -25.05
CA LYS A 108 -22.17 -10.59 -26.40
C LYS A 108 -22.18 -9.50 -27.46
N ASP A 109 -22.65 -8.30 -27.10
CA ASP A 109 -22.88 -7.19 -28.04
C ASP A 109 -21.64 -6.31 -28.27
N SER A 110 -20.55 -6.57 -27.56
CA SER A 110 -19.30 -5.81 -27.70
C SER A 110 -18.41 -6.35 -28.82
N SER A 111 -17.73 -5.45 -29.52
CA SER A 111 -16.75 -5.80 -30.54
C SER A 111 -15.55 -6.52 -29.94
N VAL A 112 -14.82 -7.31 -30.75
CA VAL A 112 -13.60 -8.02 -30.30
C VAL A 112 -12.57 -7.05 -29.73
N SER A 113 -12.42 -5.86 -30.34
CA SER A 113 -11.50 -4.83 -29.88
C SER A 113 -11.86 -4.32 -28.47
N GLU A 114 -13.12 -4.00 -28.23
CA GLU A 114 -13.60 -3.54 -26.91
C GLU A 114 -13.42 -4.61 -25.84
N LYS A 115 -13.57 -5.89 -26.20
CA LYS A 115 -13.33 -7.01 -25.28
C LYS A 115 -11.87 -7.09 -24.85
N ILE A 116 -10.95 -7.01 -25.81
CA ILE A 116 -9.51 -7.00 -25.54
C ILE A 116 -9.12 -5.81 -24.66
N GLN A 117 -9.65 -4.61 -24.97
CA GLN A 117 -9.39 -3.40 -24.19
C GLN A 117 -9.93 -3.53 -22.76
N SER A 118 -11.15 -4.04 -22.60
CA SER A 118 -11.79 -4.24 -21.30
C SER A 118 -11.02 -5.24 -20.45
N GLU A 119 -10.59 -6.37 -21.01
CA GLU A 119 -9.82 -7.39 -20.30
C GLU A 119 -8.44 -6.86 -19.89
N SER A 120 -7.74 -6.18 -20.80
CA SER A 120 -6.44 -5.55 -20.52
C SER A 120 -6.55 -4.49 -19.42
N ALA A 121 -7.58 -3.64 -19.48
CA ALA A 121 -7.84 -2.63 -18.45
C ALA A 121 -8.19 -3.27 -17.10
N ALA A 122 -9.00 -4.34 -17.09
CA ALA A 122 -9.35 -5.08 -15.88
C ALA A 122 -8.11 -5.67 -15.21
N TRP A 123 -7.22 -6.26 -15.99
CA TRP A 123 -5.96 -6.81 -15.50
C TRP A 123 -5.04 -5.71 -14.96
N LYS A 124 -4.92 -4.59 -15.68
CA LYS A 124 -4.10 -3.45 -15.26
C LYS A 124 -4.54 -2.89 -13.91
N ILE A 125 -5.84 -2.69 -13.70
CA ILE A 125 -6.38 -2.22 -12.41
C ILE A 125 -5.99 -3.18 -11.28
N LEU A 126 -6.15 -4.49 -11.50
CA LEU A 126 -5.84 -5.49 -10.47
C LEU A 126 -4.34 -5.54 -10.16
N LYS A 127 -3.49 -5.45 -11.18
CA LYS A 127 -2.03 -5.41 -11.04
C LYS A 127 -1.58 -4.17 -10.27
N GLU A 128 -2.03 -2.98 -10.68
CA GLU A 128 -1.66 -1.72 -10.02
C GLU A 128 -2.15 -1.69 -8.56
N LEU A 129 -3.37 -2.17 -8.30
CA LEU A 129 -3.90 -2.27 -6.94
C LEU A 129 -3.04 -3.20 -6.08
N THR A 130 -2.65 -4.36 -6.61
CA THR A 130 -1.79 -5.33 -5.91
C THR A 130 -0.42 -4.72 -5.61
N GLU A 131 0.21 -4.08 -6.61
CA GLU A 131 1.52 -3.42 -6.45
C GLU A 131 1.47 -2.31 -5.40
N LYS A 132 0.40 -1.50 -5.38
CA LYS A 132 0.21 -0.46 -4.35
C LYS A 132 0.01 -1.04 -2.97
N LEU A 133 -0.78 -2.10 -2.83
CA LEU A 133 -0.94 -2.78 -1.55
C LEU A 133 0.37 -3.41 -1.06
N GLN A 134 1.20 -3.93 -1.95
CA GLN A 134 2.54 -4.41 -1.62
C GLN A 134 3.46 -3.26 -1.19
N SER A 135 3.50 -2.15 -1.94
CA SER A 135 4.36 -1.00 -1.60
C SER A 135 3.95 -0.30 -0.31
N LEU A 136 2.67 -0.38 0.06
CA LEU A 136 2.13 0.11 1.33
C LEU A 136 2.28 -0.91 2.48
N GLY A 137 2.80 -2.12 2.21
CA GLY A 137 3.05 -3.15 3.21
C GLY A 137 1.83 -3.98 3.64
N TYR A 138 0.71 -3.87 2.93
CA TYR A 138 -0.52 -4.64 3.19
C TYR A 138 -0.46 -6.06 2.60
N LEU A 139 0.26 -6.21 1.49
CA LEU A 139 0.51 -7.51 0.87
C LEU A 139 2.02 -7.81 0.90
N PRO A 140 2.41 -9.07 1.04
CA PRO A 140 3.81 -9.44 0.96
C PRO A 140 4.32 -9.24 -0.48
N SER A 141 5.46 -8.57 -0.64
CA SER A 141 6.14 -8.37 -1.92
C SER A 141 6.86 -9.63 -2.41
N GLN A 142 7.22 -10.51 -1.49
CA GLN A 142 7.74 -11.85 -1.74
C GLN A 142 6.88 -12.84 -0.98
N PRO A 143 6.59 -14.03 -1.52
CA PRO A 143 5.94 -15.08 -0.76
C PRO A 143 6.81 -15.36 0.47
N LYS A 144 6.34 -14.95 1.66
CA LYS A 144 6.79 -15.57 2.91
C LYS A 144 6.50 -17.04 2.73
N GLU A 145 7.49 -17.91 2.98
CA GLU A 145 7.40 -19.37 2.83
C GLU A 145 5.95 -19.81 2.78
N ILE A 146 5.52 -20.35 1.63
CA ILE A 146 4.30 -21.13 1.61
C ILE A 146 4.63 -22.33 2.50
N ILE A 147 4.40 -22.19 3.81
CA ILE A 147 4.10 -23.32 4.70
C ILE A 147 2.74 -23.79 4.22
N GLY A 148 2.72 -24.32 3.00
CA GLY A 148 1.72 -25.25 2.60
C GLY A 148 1.94 -26.39 3.54
N THR A 149 1.07 -26.51 4.53
CA THR A 149 0.71 -27.79 5.11
C THR A 149 0.14 -28.64 3.97
N PHE A 150 0.98 -29.03 3.01
CA PHE A 150 0.82 -30.32 2.38
C PHE A 150 1.00 -31.28 3.55
N TYR A 151 -0.12 -31.82 4.03
CA TYR A 151 -0.13 -32.89 5.00
C TYR A 151 0.61 -34.09 4.39
N ASN A 152 1.94 -34.09 4.44
CA ASN A 152 2.70 -35.32 4.48
C ASN A 152 2.71 -35.72 5.95
N HIS A 153 1.93 -36.75 6.27
CA HIS A 153 2.10 -37.51 7.51
C HIS A 153 3.49 -38.17 7.49
N SER A 154 4.52 -37.42 7.83
CA SER A 154 5.84 -37.95 8.14
C SER A 154 6.45 -37.10 9.24
N ASP A 155 6.14 -37.50 10.46
CA ASP A 155 6.94 -37.46 11.69
C ASP A 155 7.65 -36.15 12.05
N ALA A 156 7.21 -35.61 13.18
CA ALA A 156 7.51 -34.30 13.74
C ALA A 156 8.95 -34.10 14.29
N ASP A 157 9.93 -34.89 13.88
CA ASP A 157 11.32 -34.79 14.40
C ASP A 157 12.36 -34.28 13.38
N ASP A 158 12.03 -34.16 12.10
CA ASP A 158 13.05 -33.95 11.06
C ASP A 158 13.47 -32.47 10.85
N ASN A 159 12.74 -31.51 11.42
CA ASN A 159 13.05 -30.08 11.26
C ASN A 159 14.34 -29.62 11.97
N ASN A 160 14.85 -30.43 12.91
CA ASN A 160 16.11 -30.23 13.63
C ASN A 160 17.18 -31.26 13.25
N SER A 161 16.96 -32.04 12.18
CA SER A 161 18.00 -32.92 11.66
C SER A 161 19.20 -32.11 11.17
N PRO A 162 20.44 -32.55 11.42
CA PRO A 162 21.64 -31.88 10.90
C PRO A 162 21.61 -31.65 9.38
N GLN A 163 20.95 -32.55 8.64
CA GLN A 163 20.75 -32.43 7.20
C GLN A 163 19.84 -31.25 6.82
N ALA A 164 18.77 -31.01 7.59
CA ALA A 164 17.87 -29.87 7.41
C ALA A 164 18.60 -28.55 7.71
N MET A 165 19.49 -28.53 8.72
CA MET A 165 20.30 -27.35 9.05
C MET A 165 21.31 -27.01 7.95
N ARG A 166 21.97 -28.02 7.33
CA ARG A 166 22.86 -27.79 6.17
C ARG A 166 22.15 -27.16 4.98
N ARG A 167 20.94 -27.61 4.66
CA ARG A 167 20.14 -27.04 3.54
C ARG A 167 19.82 -25.57 3.77
N LYS A 168 19.42 -25.20 4.99
CA LYS A 168 19.17 -23.78 5.38
C LYS A 168 20.43 -22.94 5.25
N LEU A 169 21.58 -23.46 5.68
CA LEU A 169 22.85 -22.74 5.65
C LEU A 169 23.38 -22.51 4.22
N LEU A 170 23.19 -23.48 3.32
CA LEU A 170 23.50 -23.31 1.88
C LEU A 170 22.65 -22.22 1.22
N SER A 171 21.37 -22.11 1.61
CA SER A 171 20.48 -21.06 1.11
C SER A 171 20.93 -19.66 1.56
N ILE A 172 21.37 -19.53 2.82
CA ILE A 172 21.92 -18.29 3.39
C ILE A 172 23.23 -17.91 2.70
N GLU A 173 24.14 -18.87 2.46
CA GLU A 173 25.41 -18.60 1.77
C GLU A 173 25.18 -18.12 0.33
N LYS A 174 24.19 -18.72 -0.37
CA LYS A 174 23.84 -18.30 -1.73
C LYS A 174 23.24 -16.89 -1.76
N THR A 175 22.33 -16.57 -0.84
CA THR A 175 21.73 -15.23 -0.75
C THR A 175 22.75 -14.16 -0.36
N ALA A 176 23.70 -14.48 0.50
CA ALA A 176 24.81 -13.57 0.80
C ALA A 176 25.68 -13.31 -0.44
N LYS A 177 25.97 -14.35 -1.24
CA LYS A 177 26.77 -14.23 -2.48
C LYS A 177 26.05 -13.40 -3.54
N ASP A 178 24.76 -13.64 -3.72
CA ASP A 178 23.95 -12.94 -4.72
C ASP A 178 23.72 -11.47 -4.36
N ALA A 179 23.81 -11.11 -3.07
CA ALA A 179 23.61 -9.74 -2.57
C ALA A 179 24.92 -8.92 -2.43
N ASP A 180 26.08 -9.53 -2.69
CA ASP A 180 27.42 -8.94 -2.45
C ASP A 180 27.64 -8.47 -1.00
N ILE A 181 27.01 -9.16 -0.04
CA ILE A 181 27.08 -8.89 1.42
C ILE A 181 27.97 -9.92 2.13
N LEU A 182 28.89 -10.58 1.40
CA LEU A 182 29.91 -11.41 2.04
C LEU A 182 31.01 -10.54 2.64
N ASP A 183 30.71 -9.99 3.81
CA ASP A 183 31.74 -9.46 4.69
C ASP A 183 32.45 -10.62 5.43
N GLY A 184 33.70 -10.40 5.83
CA GLY A 184 34.53 -11.42 6.51
C GLY A 184 33.91 -11.94 7.82
N GLU A 185 33.07 -11.12 8.47
CA GLU A 185 32.30 -11.51 9.65
C GLU A 185 31.21 -12.55 9.33
N VAL A 186 30.54 -12.41 8.19
CA VAL A 186 29.46 -13.32 7.75
C VAL A 186 30.05 -14.69 7.38
N ILE A 187 31.20 -14.70 6.70
CA ILE A 187 31.94 -15.94 6.37
C ILE A 187 32.32 -16.69 7.64
N SER A 188 32.91 -15.99 8.61
CA SER A 188 33.35 -16.58 9.88
C SER A 188 32.19 -17.19 10.67
N ARG A 189 31.01 -16.54 10.66
CA ARG A 189 29.80 -17.07 11.30
C ARG A 189 29.25 -18.30 10.59
N ILE A 190 29.27 -18.32 9.25
CA ILE A 190 28.84 -19.47 8.45
C ILE A 190 29.72 -20.68 8.74
N GLU A 191 31.05 -20.51 8.79
CA GLU A 191 32.00 -21.57 9.12
C GLU A 191 31.80 -22.11 10.53
N LEU A 192 31.59 -21.24 11.52
CA LEU A 192 31.33 -21.64 12.90
C LEU A 192 30.04 -22.46 13.04
N ILE A 193 29.00 -22.13 12.26
CA ILE A 193 27.76 -22.90 12.26
C ILE A 193 27.95 -24.25 11.53
N LYS A 194 28.72 -24.31 10.43
CA LYS A 194 29.08 -25.57 9.76
C LYS A 194 29.76 -26.55 10.72
N ALA A 195 30.74 -26.07 11.49
CA ALA A 195 31.46 -26.88 12.47
C ALA A 195 30.54 -27.42 13.59
N ARG A 196 29.57 -26.62 14.06
CA ARG A 196 28.59 -27.05 15.07
C ARG A 196 27.63 -28.12 14.54
N ILE A 197 27.24 -28.02 13.27
CA ILE A 197 26.38 -29.03 12.64
C ILE A 197 27.15 -30.35 12.50
N GLU A 198 28.40 -30.32 12.08
CA GLU A 198 29.27 -31.52 12.02
C GLU A 198 29.45 -32.17 13.39
N GLN A 199 29.66 -31.37 14.44
CA GLN A 199 29.75 -31.89 15.81
C GLN A 199 28.44 -32.56 16.26
N SER A 200 27.29 -32.01 15.84
CA SER A 200 25.98 -32.59 16.12
C SER A 200 25.76 -33.91 15.36
N GLU A 201 26.22 -34.02 14.10
CA GLU A 201 26.18 -35.26 13.31
C GLU A 201 27.01 -36.36 13.98
N ILE A 202 28.26 -36.05 14.33
CA ILE A 202 29.16 -36.98 15.03
C ILE A 202 28.53 -37.45 16.35
N SER A 203 27.90 -36.57 17.11
CA SER A 203 27.24 -36.94 18.37
C SER A 203 26.02 -37.87 18.16
N ALA A 204 25.32 -37.72 17.05
CA ALA A 204 24.20 -38.58 16.69
C ALA A 204 24.68 -39.97 16.25
N GLU A 205 25.76 -40.03 15.45
CA GLU A 205 26.40 -41.28 15.05
C GLU A 205 26.98 -42.04 16.24
N ILE A 206 27.63 -41.35 17.19
CA ILE A 206 28.12 -41.98 18.44
C ILE A 206 26.97 -42.61 19.23
N LYS A 207 25.84 -41.92 19.38
CA LYS A 207 24.66 -42.48 20.06
C LYS A 207 24.07 -43.69 19.35
N GLN A 208 24.09 -43.69 18.02
CA GLN A 208 23.64 -44.82 17.22
C GLN A 208 24.57 -46.02 17.40
N LEU A 209 25.89 -45.81 17.36
CA LEU A 209 26.89 -46.86 17.63
C LEU A 209 26.80 -47.39 19.06
N GLU A 210 26.52 -46.54 20.06
CA GLU A 210 26.27 -46.97 21.45
C GLU A 210 25.00 -47.81 21.60
N ALA A 211 23.97 -47.56 20.78
CA ALA A 211 22.76 -48.38 20.77
C ALA A 211 23.02 -49.75 20.14
N GLU A 212 23.70 -49.78 19.00
CA GLU A 212 24.06 -51.02 18.28
C GLU A 212 25.04 -51.90 19.08
N THR A 213 25.97 -51.29 19.83
CA THR A 213 26.89 -52.02 20.72
C THR A 213 26.21 -52.55 21.99
N LYS A 214 25.15 -51.91 22.49
CA LYS A 214 24.35 -52.42 23.61
C LYS A 214 23.44 -53.59 23.19
N GLU A 215 22.90 -53.56 21.98
CA GLU A 215 22.11 -54.67 21.44
C GLU A 215 22.97 -55.91 21.15
N SER A 216 24.24 -55.74 20.77
CA SER A 216 25.16 -56.86 20.50
C SER A 216 25.85 -57.47 21.73
N ILE A 217 25.75 -56.85 22.91
CA ILE A 217 26.25 -57.39 24.19
C ILE A 217 25.09 -58.02 25.02
N GLY A 218 23.86 -57.92 24.53
CA GLY A 218 22.63 -58.43 25.16
C GLY A 218 22.14 -59.79 24.68
N ASP A 219 23.05 -60.68 24.26
CA ASP A 219 22.86 -62.13 24.03
C ASP A 219 23.98 -62.90 24.77
#